data_AF-A0A350T628-F1
#
_entry.id   AF-A0A350T628-F1
#
_cell.length_a   1.000
_cell.length_b   1.000
_cell.length_c   1.000
_cell.angle_alpha   90.00
_cell.angle_beta   90.00
_cell.angle_gamma   90.00
#
_symmetry.space_group_name_H-M   'P 1'
#
loop_
_entity.id
_entity.type
_entity.pdbx_description
1 polymer ?
#
loop_
_entity_poly.entity_id
_entity_poly.type
_entity_poly.pdbx_seq_one_letter_code
_entity_poly.pdbx_strand_id
1 'polypeptide(L)'
;GSDPGPACYGRGGTAPTVTDADLVLGYLDPAFFLGGRMTLDVNEASAAIERDIADPLGIDVLQAAWGIHQVVNENMANAARIHAIERGKDPRAYPIFAFGGAGPVHAWRVSRILQSPRLIVPLGAGVTSTVGFLVAPLAFDFVRSWYGRLDALDWPRVNDLLAEMEEEGRRILGEA
;
A
#
# COMPACT_ATOMS: atom_id res chain seq x y z
N GLY A 1 -9.83 -7.56 -4.76
CA GLY A 1 -10.82 -7.75 -3.68
C GLY A 1 -10.68 -9.16 -3.12
N SER A 2 -11.44 -9.52 -2.08
CA SER A 2 -11.44 -10.88 -1.48
C SER A 2 -12.68 -11.70 -1.85
N ASP A 3 -13.63 -11.09 -2.56
CA ASP A 3 -14.87 -11.69 -3.05
C ASP A 3 -15.19 -11.11 -4.45
N PRO A 4 -15.22 -11.92 -5.52
CA PRO A 4 -14.87 -13.34 -5.51
C PRO A 4 -13.35 -13.58 -5.28
N GLY A 5 -12.53 -12.55 -5.44
CA GLY A 5 -11.08 -12.60 -5.16
C GLY A 5 -10.25 -13.27 -6.24
N PRO A 6 -8.96 -13.54 -5.95
CA PRO A 6 -8.07 -14.35 -6.78
C PRO A 6 -8.67 -15.72 -7.13
N ALA A 7 -8.27 -16.29 -8.26
CA ALA A 7 -8.70 -17.63 -8.65
C ALA A 7 -8.32 -18.67 -7.60
N CYS A 8 -7.12 -18.53 -7.03
CA CYS A 8 -6.59 -19.40 -5.98
C CYS A 8 -7.39 -19.41 -4.67
N TYR A 9 -8.36 -18.52 -4.49
CA TYR A 9 -9.23 -18.51 -3.30
C TYR A 9 -10.39 -19.51 -3.40
N GLY A 10 -10.68 -20.05 -4.60
CA GLY A 10 -11.77 -21.02 -4.80
C GLY A 10 -13.17 -20.45 -4.55
N ARG A 11 -13.34 -19.12 -4.68
CA ARG A 11 -14.60 -18.39 -4.40
C ARG A 11 -15.34 -17.93 -5.66
N GLY A 12 -15.04 -18.55 -6.80
CA GLY A 12 -15.63 -18.20 -8.10
C GLY A 12 -14.91 -17.06 -8.85
N GLY A 13 -13.74 -16.63 -8.37
CA GLY A 13 -12.87 -15.74 -9.12
C GLY A 13 -12.22 -16.53 -10.25
N THR A 14 -12.24 -16.01 -11.48
CA THR A 14 -11.72 -16.73 -12.65
C THR A 14 -10.60 -16.00 -13.37
N ALA A 15 -10.54 -14.67 -13.26
CA ALA A 15 -9.49 -13.88 -13.87
C ALA A 15 -8.18 -13.99 -13.06
N PRO A 16 -7.01 -14.09 -13.71
CA PRO A 16 -5.73 -14.14 -13.01
C PRO A 16 -5.44 -12.82 -12.29
N THR A 17 -4.86 -12.92 -11.10
CA THR A 17 -4.49 -11.78 -10.26
C THR A 17 -3.02 -11.83 -9.86
N VAL A 18 -2.55 -10.76 -9.22
CA VAL A 18 -1.19 -10.70 -8.66
C VAL A 18 -0.98 -11.82 -7.63
N THR A 19 -1.98 -12.09 -6.77
CA THR A 19 -1.90 -13.16 -5.77
C THR A 19 -1.79 -14.54 -6.41
N ASP A 20 -2.45 -14.77 -7.55
CA ASP A 20 -2.33 -16.03 -8.31
C ASP A 20 -0.90 -16.21 -8.82
N ALA A 21 -0.31 -15.15 -9.38
CA ALA A 21 1.08 -15.17 -9.84
C ALA A 21 2.06 -15.39 -8.69
N ASP A 22 1.86 -14.73 -7.55
CA ASP A 22 2.70 -14.90 -6.35
C ASP A 22 2.63 -16.34 -5.81
N LEU A 23 1.45 -16.96 -5.86
CA LEU A 23 1.26 -18.35 -5.47
C LEU A 23 1.99 -19.31 -6.43
N VAL A 24 1.80 -19.15 -7.74
CA VAL A 24 2.44 -20.00 -8.77
C VAL A 24 3.96 -19.90 -8.72
N LEU A 25 4.49 -18.71 -8.43
CA LEU A 25 5.93 -18.48 -8.25
C LEU A 25 6.47 -18.98 -6.90
N GLY A 26 5.61 -19.45 -5.99
CA GLY A 26 5.99 -20.01 -4.70
C GLY A 26 6.31 -18.98 -3.61
N TYR A 27 5.87 -17.73 -3.75
CA TYR A 27 6.02 -16.73 -2.69
C TYR A 27 5.02 -16.91 -1.54
N LEU A 28 3.90 -17.60 -1.80
CA LEU A 28 2.86 -17.88 -0.83
C LEU A 28 2.83 -19.37 -0.50
N ASP A 29 2.69 -19.71 0.78
CA ASP A 29 2.44 -21.08 1.21
C ASP A 29 0.96 -21.43 0.99
N PRO A 30 0.63 -22.39 0.09
CA PRO A 30 -0.76 -22.75 -0.17
C PRO A 30 -1.47 -23.37 1.04
N ALA A 31 -0.74 -23.98 1.98
CA ALA A 31 -1.32 -24.65 3.14
C ALA A 31 -1.44 -23.76 4.37
N PHE A 32 -0.78 -22.59 4.38
CA PHE A 32 -0.70 -21.73 5.57
C PHE A 32 -1.21 -20.29 5.36
N PHE A 33 -2.01 -20.06 4.31
CA PHE A 33 -2.56 -18.73 4.06
C PHE A 33 -3.55 -18.31 5.15
N LEU A 34 -3.51 -17.03 5.55
CA LEU A 34 -4.26 -16.47 6.69
C LEU A 34 -4.07 -17.27 8.00
N GLY A 35 -2.86 -17.78 8.23
CA GLY A 35 -2.54 -18.61 9.40
C GLY A 35 -3.16 -20.00 9.34
N GLY A 36 -3.26 -20.57 8.13
CA GLY A 36 -3.85 -21.89 7.87
C GLY A 36 -5.38 -21.92 7.86
N ARG A 37 -6.05 -20.76 7.89
CA ARG A 37 -7.52 -20.67 7.82
C ARG A 37 -8.06 -20.79 6.39
N MET A 38 -7.19 -20.67 5.40
CA MET A 38 -7.52 -20.76 3.99
C MET A 38 -6.44 -21.55 3.29
N THR A 39 -6.84 -22.59 2.58
CA THR A 39 -5.97 -23.29 1.62
C THR A 39 -6.09 -22.60 0.28
N LEU A 40 -4.96 -22.37 -0.39
CA LEU A 40 -4.94 -21.80 -1.73
C LEU A 40 -4.85 -22.89 -2.79
N ASP A 41 -5.56 -22.72 -3.89
CA ASP A 41 -5.54 -23.64 -5.03
C ASP A 41 -4.53 -23.19 -6.09
N VAL A 42 -3.40 -23.89 -6.16
CA VAL A 42 -2.33 -23.62 -7.13
C VAL A 42 -2.75 -23.98 -8.55
N ASN A 43 -3.63 -24.97 -8.73
CA ASN A 43 -4.08 -25.40 -10.04
C ASN A 43 -5.04 -24.38 -10.63
N GLU A 44 -5.99 -23.87 -9.84
CA GLU A 44 -6.88 -22.78 -10.28
C GLU A 44 -6.11 -21.51 -10.63
N ALA A 45 -5.09 -21.16 -9.82
CA ALA A 45 -4.17 -20.06 -10.13
C ALA A 45 -3.46 -20.26 -11.47
N SER A 46 -2.88 -21.45 -11.67
CA SER A 46 -2.14 -21.80 -12.88
C SER A 46 -3.04 -21.80 -14.11
N ALA A 47 -4.23 -22.41 -14.02
CA ALA A 47 -5.20 -22.47 -15.12
C ALA A 47 -5.73 -21.09 -15.52
N ALA A 48 -5.96 -20.19 -14.54
CA ALA A 48 -6.36 -18.82 -14.83
C ALA A 48 -5.26 -18.04 -15.56
N ILE A 49 -4.01 -18.18 -15.13
CA ILE A 49 -2.86 -17.54 -15.78
C ILE A 49 -2.62 -18.13 -17.18
N GLU A 50 -2.71 -19.45 -17.32
CA GLU A 50 -2.53 -20.16 -18.58
C GLU A 50 -3.52 -19.64 -19.63
N ARG A 51 -4.83 -19.73 -19.33
CA ARG A 51 -5.91 -19.38 -20.24
C ARG A 51 -5.88 -17.93 -20.69
N ASP A 52 -5.67 -17.00 -19.76
CA ASP A 52 -5.89 -15.57 -20.03
C ASP A 52 -4.60 -14.80 -20.37
N ILE A 53 -3.42 -15.36 -20.06
CA ILE A 53 -2.12 -14.67 -20.26
C ILE A 53 -1.14 -15.54 -21.03
N ALA A 54 -0.89 -16.79 -20.59
CA ALA A 54 0.17 -17.61 -21.17
C ALA A 54 -0.17 -18.06 -22.60
N ASP A 55 -1.37 -18.63 -22.81
CA ASP A 55 -1.86 -19.11 -24.11
C ASP A 55 -1.95 -17.97 -25.14
N PRO A 56 -2.56 -16.80 -24.85
CA PRO A 56 -2.61 -15.69 -25.82
C PRO A 56 -1.24 -15.13 -26.21
N LEU A 57 -0.25 -15.24 -25.32
CA LEU A 57 1.12 -14.75 -25.55
C LEU A 57 2.05 -15.83 -26.11
N GLY A 58 1.65 -17.09 -26.11
CA GLY A 58 2.48 -18.22 -26.56
C GLY A 58 3.70 -18.47 -25.66
N ILE A 59 3.55 -18.29 -24.36
CA ILE A 59 4.62 -18.47 -23.35
C ILE A 59 4.19 -19.49 -22.28
N ASP A 60 5.13 -19.97 -21.48
CA ASP A 60 4.79 -20.88 -20.38
C ASP A 60 4.15 -20.14 -19.18
N VAL A 61 3.40 -20.88 -18.35
CA VAL A 61 2.67 -20.33 -17.19
C VAL A 61 3.61 -19.66 -16.19
N LEU A 62 4.82 -20.19 -16.00
CA LEU A 62 5.78 -19.63 -15.05
C LEU A 62 6.34 -18.30 -15.56
N GLN A 63 6.61 -18.20 -16.86
CA GLN A 63 6.99 -16.98 -17.56
C GLN A 63 5.87 -15.93 -17.49
N ALA A 64 4.62 -16.34 -17.70
CA ALA A 64 3.46 -15.45 -17.57
C ALA A 64 3.32 -14.92 -16.12
N ALA A 65 3.35 -15.81 -15.12
CA ALA A 65 3.31 -15.44 -13.72
C ALA A 65 4.47 -14.50 -13.34
N TRP A 66 5.68 -14.79 -13.81
CA TRP A 66 6.84 -13.92 -13.64
C TRP A 66 6.64 -12.54 -14.26
N GLY A 67 6.06 -12.49 -15.46
CA GLY A 67 5.73 -11.24 -16.15
C GLY A 67 4.74 -10.39 -15.34
N ILE A 68 3.67 -10.99 -14.81
CA ILE A 68 2.72 -10.33 -13.90
C ILE A 68 3.47 -9.77 -12.69
N HIS A 69 4.31 -10.59 -12.06
CA HIS A 69 5.12 -10.18 -10.92
C HIS A 69 6.08 -9.02 -11.28
N GLN A 70 6.72 -9.00 -12.46
CA GLN A 70 7.58 -7.87 -12.83
C GLN A 70 6.78 -6.59 -13.02
N VAL A 71 5.68 -6.66 -13.77
CA VAL A 71 4.85 -5.49 -14.09
C VAL A 71 4.29 -4.85 -12.82
N VAL A 72 3.77 -5.65 -11.88
CA VAL A 72 3.23 -5.09 -10.63
C VAL A 72 4.33 -4.42 -9.79
N ASN A 73 5.53 -4.99 -9.74
CA ASN A 73 6.62 -4.42 -8.96
C ASN A 73 7.19 -3.14 -9.57
N GLU A 74 7.29 -3.07 -10.90
CA GLU A 74 7.66 -1.83 -11.60
C GLU A 74 6.60 -0.74 -11.40
N ASN A 75 5.31 -1.10 -11.48
CA ASN A 75 4.22 -0.15 -11.23
C ASN A 75 4.24 0.40 -9.79
N MET A 76 4.43 -0.48 -8.79
CA MET A 76 4.56 -0.08 -7.38
C MET A 76 5.79 0.81 -7.15
N ALA A 77 6.94 0.44 -7.72
CA ALA A 77 8.15 1.23 -7.62
C ALA A 77 8.01 2.60 -8.30
N ASN A 78 7.38 2.66 -9.48
CA ASN A 78 7.11 3.91 -10.17
C ASN A 78 6.18 4.82 -9.36
N ALA A 79 5.10 4.29 -8.78
CA ALA A 79 4.21 5.05 -7.92
C ALA A 79 4.95 5.63 -6.69
N ALA A 80 5.79 4.83 -6.03
CA ALA A 80 6.62 5.29 -4.92
C ALA A 80 7.64 6.36 -5.35
N ARG A 81 8.25 6.21 -6.53
CA ARG A 81 9.20 7.18 -7.10
C ARG A 81 8.53 8.52 -7.39
N ILE A 82 7.35 8.51 -8.01
CA ILE A 82 6.57 9.74 -8.29
C ILE A 82 6.27 10.46 -6.96
N HIS A 83 5.76 9.75 -5.97
CA HIS A 83 5.44 10.34 -4.67
C HIS A 83 6.66 10.96 -3.96
N ALA A 84 7.82 10.30 -4.06
CA ALA A 84 9.06 10.83 -3.52
C ALA A 84 9.49 12.12 -4.24
N ILE A 85 9.43 12.13 -5.57
CA ILE A 85 9.81 13.29 -6.40
C ILE A 85 8.89 14.48 -6.15
N GLU A 86 7.58 14.27 -6.01
CA GLU A 86 6.61 15.33 -5.66
C GLU A 86 6.95 16.03 -4.33
N ARG A 87 7.63 15.32 -3.43
CA ARG A 87 8.11 15.86 -2.14
C ARG A 87 9.58 16.30 -2.18
N GLY A 88 10.20 16.35 -3.36
CA GLY A 88 11.61 16.70 -3.54
C GLY A 88 12.58 15.71 -2.89
N LYS A 89 12.21 14.42 -2.83
CA LYS A 89 12.98 13.36 -2.18
C LYS A 89 13.58 12.41 -3.22
N ASP A 90 14.84 12.03 -3.00
CA ASP A 90 15.49 10.94 -3.74
C ASP A 90 15.22 9.60 -3.03
N PRO A 91 14.48 8.64 -3.64
CA PRO A 91 14.22 7.32 -3.04
C PRO A 91 15.47 6.57 -2.58
N ARG A 92 16.62 6.84 -3.21
CA ARG A 92 17.92 6.20 -2.90
C ARG A 92 18.49 6.63 -1.55
N ALA A 93 17.98 7.71 -0.97
CA ALA A 93 18.38 8.18 0.34
C ALA A 93 17.54 7.57 1.48
N TYR A 94 16.46 6.84 1.17
CA TYR A 94 15.46 6.43 2.17
C TYR A 94 15.26 4.92 2.23
N PRO A 95 15.13 4.34 3.44
CA PRO A 95 14.72 2.95 3.57
C PRO A 95 13.28 2.75 3.08
N ILE A 96 12.98 1.56 2.56
CA ILE A 96 11.60 1.13 2.32
C ILE A 96 11.06 0.46 3.58
N PHE A 97 9.87 0.88 4.00
CA PHE A 97 9.12 0.26 5.08
C PHE A 97 7.90 -0.45 4.49
N ALA A 98 7.91 -1.78 4.50
CA ALA A 98 6.88 -2.59 3.85
C ALA A 98 5.86 -3.12 4.84
N PHE A 99 4.60 -2.71 4.68
CA PHE A 99 3.47 -3.13 5.50
C PHE A 99 2.24 -3.44 4.63
N GLY A 100 1.17 -3.92 5.25
CA GLY A 100 0.01 -4.50 4.57
C GLY A 100 0.21 -5.99 4.27
N GLY A 101 -0.86 -6.66 3.84
CA GLY A 101 -0.85 -8.11 3.64
C GLY A 101 0.13 -8.59 2.56
N ALA A 102 0.17 -7.89 1.41
CA ALA A 102 1.05 -8.22 0.29
C ALA A 102 2.33 -7.36 0.23
N GLY A 103 2.46 -6.35 1.09
CA GLY A 103 3.60 -5.44 1.08
C GLY A 103 4.94 -6.19 1.16
N PRO A 104 5.15 -7.07 2.15
CA PRO A 104 6.39 -7.84 2.28
C PRO A 104 6.70 -8.76 1.09
N VAL A 105 5.67 -9.28 0.40
CA VAL A 105 5.82 -10.20 -0.76
C VAL A 105 6.58 -9.51 -1.90
N HIS A 106 6.29 -8.24 -2.15
CA HIS A 106 6.87 -7.46 -3.25
C HIS A 106 8.03 -6.55 -2.82
N ALA A 107 8.17 -6.31 -1.51
CA ALA A 107 9.04 -5.27 -0.97
C ALA A 107 10.50 -5.38 -1.42
N TRP A 108 11.03 -6.60 -1.54
CA TRP A 108 12.41 -6.81 -1.99
C TRP A 108 12.65 -6.27 -3.39
N ARG A 109 11.79 -6.61 -4.36
CA ARG A 109 11.93 -6.14 -5.75
C ARG A 109 11.72 -4.64 -5.87
N VAL A 110 10.67 -4.13 -5.23
CA VAL A 110 10.41 -2.67 -5.20
C VAL A 110 11.63 -1.93 -4.65
N SER A 111 12.23 -2.42 -3.56
CA SER A 111 13.44 -1.82 -2.98
C SER A 111 14.62 -1.84 -3.95
N ARG A 112 14.78 -2.92 -4.72
CA ARG A 112 15.84 -3.03 -5.75
C ARG A 112 15.64 -2.04 -6.90
N ILE A 113 14.42 -1.91 -7.42
CA ILE A 113 14.07 -0.98 -8.51
C ILE A 113 14.27 0.49 -8.07
N LEU A 114 13.90 0.78 -6.82
CA LEU A 114 14.10 2.10 -6.20
C LEU A 114 15.55 2.37 -5.78
N GLN A 115 16.42 1.36 -5.82
CA GLN A 115 17.79 1.41 -5.30
C GLN A 115 17.82 1.91 -3.85
N SER A 116 16.84 1.49 -3.05
CA SER A 116 16.76 1.85 -1.64
C SER A 116 17.89 1.17 -0.85
N PRO A 117 18.54 1.87 0.09
CA PRO A 117 19.66 1.35 0.84
C PRO A 117 19.26 0.26 1.83
N ARG A 118 17.99 0.21 2.27
CA ARG A 118 17.51 -0.74 3.29
C ARG A 118 16.03 -1.04 3.11
N LEU A 119 15.67 -2.30 3.39
CA LEU A 119 14.28 -2.74 3.49
C LEU A 119 13.99 -3.08 4.96
N ILE A 120 12.90 -2.55 5.49
CA ILE A 120 12.39 -2.81 6.83
C ILE A 120 11.01 -3.44 6.71
N VAL A 121 10.86 -4.64 7.30
CA VAL A 121 9.59 -5.35 7.40
C VAL A 121 9.27 -5.52 8.88
N PRO A 122 8.26 -4.81 9.43
CA PRO A 122 7.91 -4.92 10.83
C PRO A 122 7.26 -6.28 11.13
N LEU A 123 7.39 -6.73 12.38
CA LEU A 123 6.59 -7.85 12.88
C LEU A 123 5.11 -7.47 12.79
N GLY A 124 4.29 -8.36 12.22
CA GLY A 124 2.88 -8.07 12.00
C GLY A 124 2.63 -7.02 10.91
N ALA A 125 3.47 -6.98 9.87
CA ALA A 125 3.31 -6.11 8.69
C ALA A 125 1.87 -6.03 8.16
N GLY A 126 1.13 -7.15 8.19
CA GLY A 126 -0.27 -7.21 7.76
C GLY A 126 -1.25 -6.32 8.54
N VAL A 127 -0.92 -5.89 9.76
CA VAL A 127 -1.80 -5.12 10.67
C VAL A 127 -1.21 -3.78 11.12
N THR A 128 -0.12 -3.33 10.50
CA THR A 128 0.60 -2.13 10.95
C THR A 128 -0.25 -0.85 10.91
N SER A 129 -1.24 -0.74 10.01
CA SER A 129 -2.18 0.39 10.00
C SER A 129 -3.02 0.47 11.27
N THR A 130 -3.50 -0.68 11.78
CA THR A 130 -4.23 -0.76 13.06
C THR A 130 -3.34 -0.38 14.23
N VAL A 131 -2.07 -0.81 14.22
CA VAL A 131 -1.10 -0.38 15.23
C VAL A 131 -0.94 1.13 15.21
N GLY A 132 -0.79 1.73 14.02
CA GLY A 132 -0.72 3.18 13.86
C GLY A 132 -1.94 3.91 14.43
N PHE A 133 -3.14 3.38 14.22
CA PHE A 133 -4.36 3.93 14.80
C PHE A 133 -4.38 3.86 16.33
N LEU A 134 -3.95 2.73 16.92
CA LEU A 134 -3.96 2.54 18.38
C LEU A 134 -2.94 3.41 19.13
N VAL A 135 -1.83 3.76 18.49
CA VAL A 135 -0.75 4.56 19.11
C VAL A 135 -0.80 6.03 18.72
N ALA A 136 -1.67 6.41 17.78
CA ALA A 136 -1.81 7.79 17.37
C ALA A 136 -2.29 8.64 18.55
N PRO A 137 -1.63 9.78 18.84
CA PRO A 137 -2.14 10.70 19.84
C PRO A 137 -3.49 11.25 19.39
N LEU A 138 -4.37 11.53 20.36
CA LEU A 138 -5.60 12.28 20.10
C LEU A 138 -5.22 13.64 19.51
N ALA A 139 -5.73 13.95 18.33
CA ALA A 139 -5.46 15.20 17.63
C ALA A 139 -6.75 15.72 16.98
N PHE A 140 -6.93 17.03 16.99
CA PHE A 140 -8.04 17.73 16.34
C PHE A 140 -7.45 18.81 15.43
N ASP A 141 -7.87 18.80 14.17
CA ASP A 141 -7.44 19.79 13.18
C ASP A 141 -8.56 20.79 12.92
N PHE A 142 -8.27 22.08 13.13
CA PHE A 142 -9.19 23.18 12.82
C PHE A 142 -8.63 23.98 11.64
N VAL A 143 -9.49 24.30 10.68
CA VAL A 143 -9.11 25.10 9.52
C VAL A 143 -10.09 26.27 9.37
N ARG A 144 -9.54 27.46 9.14
CA ARG A 144 -10.27 28.68 8.76
C ARG A 144 -9.63 29.26 7.51
N SER A 145 -10.45 29.76 6.59
CA SER A 145 -9.98 30.41 5.36
C SER A 145 -10.16 31.92 5.48
N TRP A 146 -9.08 32.67 5.27
CA TRP A 146 -9.10 34.13 5.17
C TRP A 146 -8.25 34.56 3.98
N TYR A 147 -8.87 35.28 3.04
CA TYR A 147 -8.21 35.72 1.82
C TYR A 147 -7.87 37.20 1.93
N GLY A 148 -6.63 37.54 1.59
CA GLY A 148 -6.17 38.92 1.52
C GLY A 148 -4.81 39.02 0.87
N ARG A 149 -4.46 40.22 0.43
CA ARG A 149 -3.11 40.50 -0.04
C ARG A 149 -2.15 40.50 1.14
N LEU A 150 -1.03 39.79 1.04
CA LEU A 150 -0.06 39.68 2.13
C LEU A 150 0.47 41.03 2.62
N ASP A 151 0.62 42.00 1.72
CA ASP A 151 1.11 43.35 2.02
C ASP A 151 0.05 44.29 2.61
N ALA A 152 -1.22 43.88 2.60
CA ALA A 152 -2.35 44.63 3.16
C ALA A 152 -3.22 43.75 4.08
N LEU A 153 -2.66 42.65 4.59
CA LEU A 153 -3.40 41.71 5.40
C LEU A 153 -3.69 42.32 6.76
N ASP A 154 -4.94 42.19 7.21
CA ASP A 154 -5.35 42.56 8.56
C ASP A 154 -4.81 41.53 9.56
N TRP A 155 -3.61 41.78 10.07
CA TRP A 155 -2.93 40.93 11.05
C TRP A 155 -3.71 40.77 12.37
N PRO A 156 -4.33 41.82 12.94
CA PRO A 156 -5.27 41.65 14.05
C PRO A 156 -6.35 40.60 13.77
N ARG A 157 -7.05 40.68 12.62
CA ARG A 157 -8.09 39.69 12.28
C ARG A 157 -7.55 38.27 12.14
N VAL A 158 -6.33 38.11 11.60
CA VAL A 158 -5.66 36.80 11.53
C VAL A 158 -5.39 36.23 12.92
N ASN A 159 -4.91 37.06 13.84
CA ASN A 159 -4.67 36.64 15.23
C ASN A 159 -5.97 36.25 15.94
N ASP A 160 -7.06 36.99 15.70
CA ASP A 160 -8.38 36.63 16.24
C ASP A 160 -8.82 35.25 15.76
N LEU A 161 -8.70 34.96 14.46
CA LEU A 161 -9.05 33.65 13.89
C LEU A 161 -8.20 32.51 14.47
N LEU A 162 -6.91 32.76 14.73
CA LEU A 162 -6.04 31.78 15.38
C LEU A 162 -6.44 31.54 16.84
N ALA A 163 -6.75 32.61 17.59
CA ALA A 163 -7.19 32.52 18.98
C ALA A 163 -8.53 31.79 19.11
N GLU A 164 -9.48 32.05 18.21
CA GLU A 164 -10.77 31.34 18.12
C GLU A 164 -10.56 29.82 17.93
N MET A 165 -9.65 29.41 17.04
CA MET A 165 -9.32 27.98 16.83
C MET A 165 -8.61 27.36 18.02
N GLU A 166 -7.72 28.10 18.69
CA GLU A 166 -7.03 27.63 19.90
C GLU A 166 -8.02 27.42 21.05
N GLU A 167 -8.92 28.37 21.29
CA GLU A 167 -9.95 28.28 22.32
C GLU A 167 -10.90 27.10 22.05
N GLU A 168 -11.28 26.91 20.77
CA GLU A 168 -12.07 25.75 20.35
C GLU A 168 -11.36 24.43 20.65
N GLY A 169 -10.07 24.32 20.31
CA GLY A 169 -9.26 23.14 20.61
C GLY A 169 -9.10 22.89 22.11
N ARG A 170 -8.85 23.93 22.91
CA ARG A 170 -8.72 23.83 24.38
C ARG A 170 -10.01 23.34 25.03
N ARG A 171 -11.17 23.82 24.57
CA ARG A 171 -12.47 23.38 25.07
C ARG A 171 -12.70 21.90 24.78
N ILE A 172 -12.47 21.46 23.54
CA ILE A 172 -12.66 20.05 23.14
C ILE A 172 -11.72 19.13 23.94
N LEU A 173 -10.45 19.53 24.12
CA LEU A 173 -9.49 18.76 24.93
C LEU A 173 -9.83 18.76 26.43
N GLY A 174 -10.54 19.77 26.93
CA GLY A 174 -11.01 19.80 28.32
C GLY A 174 -12.26 18.93 28.57
N GLU A 175 -12.99 18.56 27.52
CA GLU A 175 -14.19 17.71 27.56
C GLU A 175 -13.91 16.23 27.24
N ALA A 176 -12.75 15.92 26.63
CA ALA A 176 -12.33 14.59 26.20
C ALA A 176 -11.50 13.84 27.27
#